data_AF-A0A553FRM9-F1
#
_entry.id   AF-A0A553FRM9-F1
#
_cell.length_a   1.000
_cell.length_b   1.000
_cell.length_c   1.000
_cell.angle_alpha   90.00
_cell.angle_beta   90.00
_cell.angle_gamma   90.00
#
_symmetry.space_group_name_H-M   'P 1'
#
loop_
_entity.id
_entity.type
_entity.pdbx_description
1 polymer ?
#
loop_
_entity_poly.entity_id
_entity_poly.type
_entity_poly.pdbx_seq_one_letter_code
_entity_poly.pdbx_strand_id
1 'polypeptide(L)'
;MNIARKIVASVFTLCFWLSAHSIHAQNACNLVREMSAKTKEINTLSYEMHKKERVNGKMLKQRSAVKLQRDPFKVYTRQLPPGKNIEVLYHGGSKTALVNPDGFPWFNLKLDPLGAQMTKDQHHTVMESGFDYFVSIMEHLMDKYHPHLSNMVELSGSTDKHGNDCWIVAFNNPYFTYVDHKVDKKGTVRSLAAEHLVSARMILALNTHLDDFDHDITGYTLKMPNDYSPKMILYIDKQRLIPSGIHVYDDKGLYEQYDFLNVEVDPAFQPNEFTASFSEYDF
;
A
#
# COMPACT_ATOMS: atom_id res chain seq x y z
N MET A 1 63.46 -37.79 21.05
CA MET A 1 62.47 -37.18 21.96
C MET A 1 61.85 -35.98 21.26
N ASN A 2 60.53 -36.04 21.05
CA ASN A 2 59.60 -35.00 20.60
C ASN A 2 59.60 -34.49 19.15
N ILE A 3 58.89 -35.28 18.35
CA ILE A 3 58.00 -34.86 17.26
C ILE A 3 56.81 -34.07 17.84
N ALA A 4 56.19 -33.24 16.98
CA ALA A 4 54.85 -32.64 17.11
C ALA A 4 54.77 -31.29 17.85
N ARG A 5 54.76 -30.21 17.06
CA ARG A 5 53.88 -29.06 17.31
C ARG A 5 53.73 -28.21 16.05
N LYS A 6 52.47 -27.82 15.78
CA LYS A 6 52.01 -26.74 14.90
C LYS A 6 51.67 -27.09 13.45
N ILE A 7 50.58 -27.85 13.22
CA ILE A 7 49.64 -27.54 12.11
C ILE A 7 48.24 -28.02 12.52
N VAL A 8 47.48 -27.24 13.30
CA VAL A 8 46.00 -27.24 13.28
C VAL A 8 45.56 -25.93 13.89
N ALA A 9 45.12 -24.96 13.08
CA ALA A 9 44.15 -23.91 13.45
C ALA A 9 44.10 -22.86 12.34
N SER A 10 43.49 -23.17 11.19
CA SER A 10 43.11 -22.15 10.21
C SER A 10 42.05 -22.68 9.23
N VAL A 11 40.96 -23.27 9.72
CA VAL A 11 39.74 -23.48 8.92
C VAL A 11 38.53 -23.48 9.87
N PHE A 12 38.20 -22.38 10.56
CA PHE A 12 36.94 -22.28 11.31
C PHE A 12 36.50 -20.82 11.51
N THR A 13 36.55 -20.01 10.45
CA THR A 13 36.05 -18.62 10.51
C THR A 13 35.43 -18.18 9.18
N LEU A 14 34.59 -19.03 8.57
CA LEU A 14 33.79 -18.63 7.41
C LEU A 14 32.31 -19.04 7.48
N CYS A 15 31.83 -19.59 8.61
CA CYS A 15 30.42 -20.01 8.75
C CYS A 15 29.58 -19.18 9.74
N PHE A 16 30.15 -18.18 10.43
CA PHE A 16 29.40 -17.41 11.44
C PHE A 16 28.69 -16.15 10.92
N TRP A 17 28.91 -15.76 9.67
CA TRP A 17 28.26 -14.58 9.07
C TRP A 17 26.92 -14.89 8.39
N LEU A 18 26.73 -16.14 7.94
CA LEU A 18 25.50 -16.60 7.29
C LEU A 18 24.34 -16.77 8.29
N SER A 19 24.61 -17.25 9.51
CA SER A 19 23.56 -17.49 10.51
C SER A 19 22.95 -16.21 11.08
N ALA A 20 23.74 -15.17 11.31
CA ALA A 20 23.23 -13.89 11.83
C ALA A 20 22.29 -13.19 10.84
N HIS A 21 22.63 -13.18 9.54
CA HIS A 21 21.77 -12.62 8.50
C HIS A 21 20.43 -13.36 8.39
N SER A 22 20.45 -14.70 8.44
CA SER A 22 19.22 -15.50 8.40
C SER A 22 18.32 -15.24 9.61
N ILE A 23 18.87 -15.04 10.81
CA ILE A 23 18.08 -14.73 12.03
C ILE A 23 17.42 -13.34 11.92
N HIS A 24 18.16 -12.32 11.48
CA HIS A 24 17.61 -10.98 11.32
C HIS A 24 16.50 -10.91 10.26
N ALA A 25 16.67 -11.60 9.13
CA ALA A 25 15.67 -11.63 8.08
C ALA A 25 14.42 -12.47 8.47
N GLN A 26 14.62 -13.58 9.19
CA GLN A 26 13.50 -14.36 9.75
C GLN A 26 12.68 -13.50 10.72
N ASN A 27 13.34 -12.68 11.54
CA ASN A 27 12.66 -11.74 12.43
C ASN A 27 11.88 -10.66 11.67
N ALA A 28 12.44 -10.11 10.58
CA ALA A 28 11.77 -9.13 9.75
C ALA A 28 10.52 -9.71 9.06
N CYS A 29 10.62 -10.92 8.48
CA CYS A 29 9.49 -11.60 7.88
C CYS A 29 8.39 -11.91 8.90
N ASN A 30 8.76 -12.37 10.09
CA ASN A 30 7.80 -12.63 11.17
C ASN A 30 7.09 -11.34 11.59
N LEU A 31 7.81 -10.23 11.71
CA LEU A 31 7.22 -8.93 12.04
C LEU A 31 6.20 -8.47 11.00
N VAL A 32 6.47 -8.64 9.71
CA VAL A 32 5.50 -8.32 8.64
C VAL A 32 4.27 -9.23 8.71
N ARG A 33 4.44 -10.52 9.02
CA ARG A 33 3.31 -11.46 9.19
C ARG A 33 2.47 -11.12 10.42
N GLU A 34 3.09 -10.79 11.53
CA GLU A 34 2.40 -10.36 12.75
C GLU A 34 1.63 -9.06 12.52
N MET A 35 2.26 -8.09 11.85
CA MET A 35 1.58 -6.87 11.44
C MET A 35 0.38 -7.17 10.54
N SER A 36 0.54 -8.03 9.52
CA SER A 36 -0.58 -8.44 8.67
C SER A 36 -1.72 -9.06 9.48
N ALA A 37 -1.42 -10.03 10.35
CA ALA A 37 -2.41 -10.66 11.21
C ALA A 37 -3.16 -9.64 12.09
N LYS A 38 -2.43 -8.69 12.68
CA LYS A 38 -3.00 -7.63 13.51
C LYS A 38 -3.89 -6.67 12.72
N THR A 39 -3.47 -6.24 11.52
CA THR A 39 -4.32 -5.42 10.65
C THR A 39 -5.62 -6.14 10.28
N LYS A 40 -5.59 -7.47 10.16
CA LYS A 40 -6.77 -8.28 9.85
C LYS A 40 -7.76 -8.41 11.01
N GLU A 41 -7.38 -8.07 12.23
CA GLU A 41 -8.28 -8.07 13.40
C GLU A 41 -9.13 -6.79 13.48
N ILE A 42 -8.73 -5.74 12.76
CA ILE A 42 -9.34 -4.40 12.85
C ILE A 42 -10.67 -4.35 12.09
N ASN A 43 -11.70 -3.80 12.74
CA ASN A 43 -13.04 -3.64 12.19
C ASN A 43 -13.34 -2.20 11.80
N THR A 44 -12.90 -1.23 12.60
CA THR A 44 -13.04 0.20 12.30
C THR A 44 -11.71 0.93 12.48
N LEU A 45 -11.50 2.00 11.70
CA LEU A 45 -10.29 2.82 11.74
C LEU A 45 -10.63 4.29 11.56
N SER A 46 -9.98 5.16 12.31
CA SER A 46 -9.93 6.60 12.08
C SER A 46 -8.48 7.04 12.04
N TYR A 47 -8.08 7.84 11.05
CA TYR A 47 -6.71 8.34 10.94
C TYR A 47 -6.60 9.58 10.05
N GLU A 48 -5.47 10.27 10.19
CA GLU A 48 -5.01 11.26 9.21
C GLU A 48 -3.96 10.63 8.30
N MET A 49 -4.19 10.68 6.99
CA MET A 49 -3.22 10.21 6.00
C MET A 49 -2.45 11.38 5.42
N HIS A 50 -1.12 11.32 5.48
CA HIS A 50 -0.22 12.19 4.73
C HIS A 50 0.34 11.40 3.57
N LYS A 51 -0.07 11.75 2.35
CA LYS A 51 0.37 11.04 1.16
C LYS A 51 1.20 11.89 0.21
N LYS A 52 2.12 11.22 -0.47
CA LYS A 52 2.82 11.74 -1.64
C LYS A 52 2.75 10.71 -2.76
N GLU A 53 2.36 11.13 -3.95
CA GLU A 53 2.23 10.24 -5.11
C GLU A 53 2.86 10.91 -6.33
N ARG A 54 3.66 10.15 -7.08
CA ARG A 54 4.28 10.65 -8.31
C ARG A 54 3.37 10.40 -9.51
N VAL A 55 2.46 11.34 -9.75
CA VAL A 55 1.53 11.32 -10.89
C VAL A 55 2.06 12.20 -12.02
N ASN A 56 2.12 11.66 -13.24
CA ASN A 56 2.57 12.39 -14.45
C ASN A 56 3.92 13.12 -14.26
N GLY A 57 4.87 12.44 -13.60
CA GLY A 57 6.22 12.96 -13.33
C GLY A 57 6.30 14.02 -12.22
N LYS A 58 5.19 14.39 -11.59
CA LYS A 58 5.14 15.37 -10.50
C LYS A 58 4.82 14.67 -9.18
N MET A 59 5.56 15.03 -8.13
CA MET A 59 5.25 14.57 -6.78
C MET A 59 4.12 15.43 -6.19
N LEU A 60 2.90 14.89 -6.17
CA LEU A 60 1.75 15.52 -5.55
C LEU A 60 1.73 15.19 -4.07
N LYS A 61 1.24 16.10 -3.23
CA LYS A 61 1.13 15.91 -1.78
C LYS A 61 -0.30 16.20 -1.36
N GLN A 62 -0.85 15.34 -0.51
CA GLN A 62 -2.19 15.52 0.02
C GLN A 62 -2.26 15.05 1.47
N ARG A 63 -3.15 15.69 2.23
CA ARG A 63 -3.55 15.25 3.56
C ARG A 63 -5.04 14.95 3.54
N SER A 64 -5.47 13.92 4.27
CA SER A 64 -6.89 13.59 4.40
C SER A 64 -7.20 12.97 5.76
N ALA A 65 -8.34 13.32 6.34
CA ALA A 65 -8.94 12.55 7.42
C ALA A 65 -9.72 11.39 6.80
N VAL A 66 -9.59 10.20 7.39
CA VAL A 66 -10.24 8.97 6.92
C VAL A 66 -10.92 8.29 8.09
N LYS A 67 -12.17 7.86 7.88
CA LYS A 67 -12.89 6.94 8.76
C LYS A 67 -13.32 5.74 7.91
N LEU A 68 -13.02 4.52 8.33
CA LEU A 68 -13.49 3.32 7.64
C LEU A 68 -14.07 2.28 8.59
N GLN A 69 -15.08 1.57 8.09
CA GLN A 69 -15.59 0.33 8.63
C GLN A 69 -15.30 -0.77 7.61
N ARG A 70 -14.79 -1.91 8.06
CA ARG A 70 -14.34 -2.99 7.19
C ARG A 70 -15.47 -3.86 6.67
N ASP A 71 -16.42 -4.24 7.54
CA ASP A 71 -17.54 -5.09 7.17
C ASP A 71 -18.88 -4.58 7.75
N PRO A 72 -19.89 -4.28 6.90
CA PRO A 72 -19.74 -4.00 5.47
C PRO A 72 -18.75 -2.84 5.24
N PHE A 73 -18.02 -2.88 4.12
CA PHE A 73 -17.02 -1.86 3.79
C PHE A 73 -17.68 -0.49 3.60
N LYS A 74 -17.38 0.45 4.48
CA LYS A 74 -17.83 1.85 4.40
C LYS A 74 -16.65 2.74 4.65
N VAL A 75 -16.60 3.87 3.95
CA VAL A 75 -15.49 4.79 4.10
C VAL A 75 -15.94 6.22 3.87
N TYR A 76 -15.43 7.10 4.72
CA TYR A 76 -15.50 8.53 4.57
C TYR A 76 -14.08 9.07 4.50
N THR A 77 -13.82 9.96 3.54
CA THR A 77 -12.56 10.69 3.46
C THR A 77 -12.84 12.17 3.27
N ARG A 78 -12.08 13.02 3.96
CA ARG A 78 -12.09 14.47 3.74
C ARG A 78 -10.68 14.98 3.53
N GLN A 79 -10.45 15.69 2.45
CA GLN A 79 -9.17 16.32 2.18
C GLN A 79 -8.95 17.50 3.15
N LEU A 80 -7.73 17.59 3.68
CA LEU A 80 -7.33 18.58 4.68
C LEU A 80 -6.44 19.67 4.05
N PRO A 81 -6.33 20.86 4.67
CA PRO A 81 -5.42 21.91 4.23
C PRO A 81 -3.97 21.42 4.05
N PRO A 82 -3.26 21.88 3.00
CA PRO A 82 -3.63 22.96 2.07
C PRO A 82 -4.49 22.52 0.88
N GLY A 83 -5.04 21.30 0.89
CA GLY A 83 -5.97 20.82 -0.12
C GLY A 83 -7.35 21.50 -0.05
N LYS A 84 -8.23 21.14 -0.98
CA LYS A 84 -9.65 21.50 -0.91
C LYS A 84 -10.35 20.68 0.18
N ASN A 85 -11.48 21.12 0.70
CA ASN A 85 -12.29 20.37 1.67
C ASN A 85 -13.16 19.31 0.96
N ILE A 86 -12.61 18.61 -0.05
CA ILE A 86 -13.36 17.60 -0.80
C ILE A 86 -13.69 16.44 0.13
N GLU A 87 -14.96 16.03 0.14
CA GLU A 87 -15.43 14.87 0.89
C GLU A 87 -15.88 13.77 -0.05
N VAL A 88 -15.62 12.53 0.36
CA VAL A 88 -16.06 11.31 -0.32
C VAL A 88 -16.68 10.39 0.71
N LEU A 89 -17.89 9.91 0.45
CA LEU A 89 -18.59 8.94 1.26
C LEU A 89 -19.00 7.74 0.42
N TYR A 90 -18.56 6.56 0.82
CA TYR A 90 -19.01 5.28 0.29
C TYR A 90 -19.75 4.49 1.38
N HIS A 91 -21.04 4.25 1.16
CA HIS A 91 -21.91 3.49 2.04
C HIS A 91 -22.07 2.07 1.51
N GLY A 92 -21.21 1.15 1.95
CA GLY A 92 -21.10 -0.26 1.55
C GLY A 92 -22.24 -0.89 0.76
N GLY A 93 -21.90 -1.50 -0.38
CA GLY A 93 -22.84 -2.12 -1.32
C GLY A 93 -23.47 -1.12 -2.30
N SER A 94 -23.22 0.18 -2.15
CA SER A 94 -23.63 1.20 -3.13
C SER A 94 -22.89 1.06 -4.45
N LYS A 95 -23.57 1.35 -5.57
CA LYS A 95 -22.92 1.46 -6.90
C LYS A 95 -22.15 2.76 -7.08
N THR A 96 -22.35 3.73 -6.18
CA THR A 96 -21.76 5.07 -6.27
C THR A 96 -21.21 5.54 -4.93
N ALA A 97 -20.11 6.28 -4.95
CA ALA A 97 -19.70 7.14 -3.85
C ALA A 97 -20.34 8.53 -4.00
N LEU A 98 -20.72 9.13 -2.87
CA LEU A 98 -21.15 10.52 -2.80
C LEU A 98 -19.92 11.41 -2.66
N VAL A 99 -19.83 12.48 -3.45
CA VAL A 99 -18.68 13.39 -3.45
C VAL A 99 -19.15 14.82 -3.30
N ASN A 100 -18.68 15.50 -2.26
CA ASN A 100 -18.78 16.95 -2.13
C ASN A 100 -17.51 17.56 -2.72
N PRO A 101 -17.59 18.29 -3.85
CA PRO A 101 -16.42 18.83 -4.54
C PRO A 101 -15.81 20.08 -3.88
N ASP A 102 -16.42 20.62 -2.81
CA ASP A 102 -16.00 21.87 -2.16
C ASP A 102 -15.84 23.02 -3.17
N GLY A 103 -16.86 23.20 -4.01
CA GLY A 103 -16.87 24.18 -5.10
C GLY A 103 -17.78 23.76 -6.25
N PHE A 104 -17.61 24.37 -7.42
CA PHE A 104 -18.37 23.99 -8.63
C PHE A 104 -18.27 22.48 -8.91
N PRO A 105 -19.38 21.76 -9.12
CA PRO A 105 -20.71 22.28 -9.49
C PRO A 105 -21.67 22.71 -8.35
N TRP A 106 -21.20 22.94 -7.12
CA TRP A 106 -21.99 23.41 -5.96
C TRP A 106 -23.13 22.48 -5.54
N PHE A 107 -23.04 21.21 -5.93
CA PHE A 107 -23.89 20.12 -5.48
C PHE A 107 -23.09 18.83 -5.41
N ASN A 108 -23.59 17.85 -4.66
CA ASN A 108 -22.92 16.56 -4.53
C ASN A 108 -23.01 15.72 -5.80
N LEU A 109 -21.90 15.08 -6.13
CA LEU A 109 -21.80 14.15 -7.24
C LEU A 109 -22.00 12.72 -6.74
N LYS A 110 -22.61 11.89 -7.59
CA LYS A 110 -22.59 10.44 -7.44
C LYS A 110 -21.64 9.87 -8.48
N LEU A 111 -20.48 9.41 -8.03
CA LEU A 111 -19.44 8.88 -8.90
C LEU A 111 -19.32 7.37 -8.71
N ASP A 112 -18.92 6.66 -9.75
CA ASP A 112 -18.47 5.27 -9.61
C ASP A 112 -17.27 5.27 -8.65
N PRO A 113 -17.31 4.54 -7.52
CA PRO A 113 -16.22 4.51 -6.54
C PRO A 113 -14.90 4.00 -7.11
N LEU A 114 -14.95 3.23 -8.21
CA LEU A 114 -13.78 2.75 -8.93
C LEU A 114 -13.44 3.62 -10.14
N GLY A 115 -14.32 4.53 -10.59
CA GLY A 115 -14.16 5.22 -11.87
C GLY A 115 -12.97 6.19 -11.93
N ALA A 116 -12.54 6.54 -13.14
CA ALA A 116 -11.39 7.41 -13.40
C ALA A 116 -11.42 8.78 -12.68
N GLN A 117 -12.61 9.34 -12.41
CA GLN A 117 -12.72 10.58 -11.63
C GLN A 117 -12.27 10.40 -10.18
N MET A 118 -12.51 9.22 -9.60
CA MET A 118 -12.08 8.88 -8.23
C MET A 118 -10.57 8.70 -8.14
N THR A 119 -9.87 8.48 -9.24
CA THR A 119 -8.40 8.39 -9.26
C THR A 119 -7.75 9.65 -9.82
N LYS A 120 -8.50 10.72 -10.14
CA LYS A 120 -7.90 11.93 -10.72
C LYS A 120 -6.80 12.48 -9.81
N ASP A 121 -5.60 12.62 -10.36
CA ASP A 121 -4.39 13.09 -9.67
C ASP A 121 -3.94 12.23 -8.46
N GLN A 122 -4.31 10.95 -8.43
CA GLN A 122 -3.88 9.96 -7.43
C GLN A 122 -3.78 8.54 -8.01
N HIS A 123 -3.15 7.61 -7.29
CA HIS A 123 -3.01 6.22 -7.72
C HIS A 123 -4.23 5.36 -7.38
N HIS A 124 -4.78 5.57 -6.18
CA HIS A 124 -5.81 4.71 -5.59
C HIS A 124 -7.16 5.39 -5.49
N THR A 125 -8.19 4.56 -5.39
CA THR A 125 -9.58 4.92 -5.14
C THR A 125 -9.89 4.87 -3.65
N VAL A 126 -11.08 5.36 -3.27
CA VAL A 126 -11.57 5.23 -1.89
C VAL A 126 -11.74 3.77 -1.46
N MET A 127 -11.89 2.85 -2.42
CA MET A 127 -12.07 1.41 -2.17
C MET A 127 -10.82 0.72 -1.65
N GLU A 128 -9.65 1.37 -1.79
CA GLU A 128 -8.35 0.87 -1.32
C GLU A 128 -7.93 1.54 0.00
N SER A 129 -8.87 2.20 0.70
CA SER A 129 -8.61 2.86 1.99
C SER A 129 -8.35 1.85 3.11
N GLY A 130 -7.45 2.23 4.03
CA GLY A 130 -7.02 1.39 5.15
C GLY A 130 -5.69 0.69 4.86
N PHE A 131 -5.44 -0.43 5.54
CA PHE A 131 -4.18 -1.16 5.43
C PHE A 131 -4.24 -2.34 4.46
N ASP A 132 -5.44 -2.89 4.23
CA ASP A 132 -5.67 -4.17 3.56
C ASP A 132 -5.04 -4.27 2.18
N TYR A 133 -5.13 -3.22 1.36
CA TYR A 133 -4.58 -3.22 0.02
C TYR A 133 -3.07 -3.48 0.01
N PHE A 134 -2.29 -2.67 0.75
CA PHE A 134 -0.84 -2.84 0.81
C PHE A 134 -0.42 -4.10 1.57
N VAL A 135 -1.18 -4.49 2.60
CA VAL A 135 -0.95 -5.75 3.29
C VAL A 135 -1.10 -6.92 2.32
N SER A 136 -2.14 -6.92 1.46
CA SER A 136 -2.33 -7.98 0.46
C SER A 136 -1.20 -8.05 -0.57
N ILE A 137 -0.64 -6.90 -0.99
CA ILE A 137 0.52 -6.84 -1.88
C ILE A 137 1.75 -7.45 -1.20
N MET A 138 1.99 -7.09 0.07
CA MET A 138 3.10 -7.61 0.85
C MET A 138 2.99 -9.13 1.06
N GLU A 139 1.80 -9.62 1.42
CA GLU A 139 1.54 -11.06 1.58
C GLU A 139 1.77 -11.82 0.27
N HIS A 140 1.22 -11.31 -0.83
CA HIS A 140 1.42 -11.90 -2.16
C HIS A 140 2.90 -12.01 -2.52
N LEU A 141 3.68 -10.94 -2.31
CA LEU A 141 5.11 -10.94 -2.60
C LEU A 141 5.88 -11.88 -1.66
N MET A 142 5.50 -11.94 -0.39
CA MET A 142 6.11 -12.86 0.56
C MET A 142 5.85 -14.32 0.19
N ASP A 143 4.64 -14.64 -0.27
CA ASP A 143 4.27 -15.99 -0.70
C ASP A 143 4.97 -16.35 -2.02
N LYS A 144 4.91 -15.45 -3.01
CA LYS A 144 5.55 -15.62 -4.33
C LYS A 144 7.05 -15.90 -4.22
N TYR A 145 7.73 -15.26 -3.28
CA TYR A 145 9.17 -15.36 -3.08
C TYR A 145 9.59 -16.09 -1.80
N HIS A 146 8.72 -16.93 -1.23
CA HIS A 146 8.95 -17.60 0.06
C HIS A 146 10.38 -18.18 0.25
N PRO A 147 10.97 -18.92 -0.71
CA PRO A 147 12.33 -19.47 -0.56
C PRO A 147 13.46 -18.43 -0.55
N HIS A 148 13.17 -17.19 -0.96
CA HIS A 148 14.14 -16.12 -1.16
C HIS A 148 13.96 -14.94 -0.20
N LEU A 149 12.97 -14.98 0.70
CA LEU A 149 12.63 -13.84 1.57
C LEU A 149 13.78 -13.37 2.44
N SER A 150 14.67 -14.28 2.86
CA SER A 150 15.84 -13.94 3.68
C SER A 150 16.78 -12.93 3.01
N ASN A 151 16.74 -12.84 1.68
CA ASN A 151 17.56 -11.92 0.89
C ASN A 151 16.77 -10.67 0.44
N MET A 152 15.46 -10.64 0.65
CA MET A 152 14.56 -9.59 0.17
C MET A 152 14.00 -8.74 1.30
N VAL A 153 13.80 -9.32 2.49
CA VAL A 153 13.18 -8.66 3.64
C VAL A 153 14.22 -8.47 4.74
N GLU A 154 14.44 -7.23 5.15
CA GLU A 154 15.38 -6.89 6.21
C GLU A 154 14.76 -5.96 7.26
N LEU A 155 15.17 -6.14 8.52
CA LEU A 155 14.89 -5.18 9.58
C LEU A 155 15.99 -4.11 9.52
N SER A 156 15.72 -3.01 8.81
CA SER A 156 16.69 -1.95 8.56
C SER A 156 16.93 -1.02 9.76
N GLY A 157 16.09 -1.10 10.80
CA GLY A 157 16.29 -0.36 12.06
C GLY A 157 14.99 -0.01 12.78
N SER A 158 15.03 1.09 13.55
CA SER A 158 13.86 1.69 14.19
C SER A 158 13.95 3.21 14.19
N THR A 159 12.81 3.88 14.28
CA THR A 159 12.71 5.35 14.34
C THR A 159 11.49 5.77 15.16
N ASP A 160 11.53 6.98 15.72
CA ASP A 160 10.29 7.69 16.01
C ASP A 160 9.68 8.17 14.69
N LYS A 161 8.41 7.86 14.47
CA LYS A 161 7.65 8.32 13.32
C LYS A 161 6.35 8.95 13.80
N HIS A 162 6.34 10.28 13.79
CA HIS A 162 5.20 11.10 14.24
C HIS A 162 4.78 10.77 15.68
N GLY A 163 5.75 10.55 16.58
CA GLY A 163 5.50 10.23 17.99
C GLY A 163 5.25 8.75 18.28
N ASN A 164 5.35 7.86 17.28
CA ASN A 164 5.26 6.42 17.47
C ASN A 164 6.64 5.78 17.27
N ASP A 165 7.13 5.02 18.24
CA ASP A 165 8.31 4.18 18.04
C ASP A 165 7.97 3.04 17.06
N CYS A 166 8.71 3.00 15.95
CA CYS A 166 8.44 2.10 14.82
C CYS A 166 9.67 1.27 14.47
N TRP A 167 9.45 0.01 14.12
CA TRP A 167 10.40 -0.77 13.33
C TRP A 167 10.41 -0.28 11.88
N ILE A 168 11.56 -0.35 11.23
CA ILE A 168 11.73 -0.11 9.79
C ILE A 168 12.05 -1.44 9.12
N VAL A 169 11.14 -1.90 8.27
CA VAL A 169 11.34 -3.10 7.45
C VAL A 169 11.50 -2.67 5.99
N ALA A 170 12.59 -3.08 5.35
CA ALA A 170 12.76 -2.89 3.91
C ALA A 170 12.49 -4.21 3.18
N PHE A 171 11.72 -4.10 2.09
CA PHE A 171 11.54 -5.14 1.08
C PHE A 171 12.26 -4.68 -0.18
N ASN A 172 13.22 -5.46 -0.67
CA ASN A 172 13.96 -5.22 -1.90
C ASN A 172 13.76 -6.40 -2.84
N ASN A 173 13.15 -6.17 -4.00
CA ASN A 173 12.85 -7.19 -5.00
C ASN A 173 13.81 -7.11 -6.20
N PRO A 174 14.87 -7.96 -6.23
CA PRO A 174 15.80 -7.99 -7.37
C PRO A 174 15.17 -8.59 -8.63
N TYR A 175 13.97 -9.17 -8.54
CA TYR A 175 13.26 -9.80 -9.65
C TYR A 175 12.22 -8.88 -10.31
N PHE A 176 12.07 -7.64 -9.81
CA PHE A 176 11.17 -6.67 -10.41
C PHE A 176 11.61 -6.32 -11.84
N THR A 177 10.70 -6.41 -12.79
CA THR A 177 10.91 -6.05 -14.19
C THR A 177 9.59 -5.73 -14.87
N TYR A 178 9.66 -5.24 -16.11
CA TYR A 178 8.50 -5.05 -16.97
C TYR A 178 8.41 -6.18 -17.98
N VAL A 179 7.23 -6.77 -18.12
CA VAL A 179 6.96 -7.90 -19.01
C VAL A 179 5.84 -7.55 -19.99
N ASP A 180 5.85 -8.19 -21.14
CA ASP A 180 4.71 -8.19 -22.06
C ASP A 180 3.72 -9.26 -21.60
N HIS A 181 2.45 -8.86 -21.44
CA HIS A 181 1.37 -9.71 -20.99
C HIS A 181 0.24 -9.70 -22.01
N LYS A 182 -0.12 -10.89 -22.52
CA LYS A 182 -1.26 -11.05 -23.42
C LYS A 182 -2.54 -11.25 -22.62
N VAL A 183 -3.52 -10.38 -22.86
CA VAL A 183 -4.80 -10.37 -22.14
C VAL A 183 -5.81 -11.23 -22.88
N ASP A 184 -5.97 -12.48 -22.44
CA ASP A 184 -6.93 -13.41 -23.07
C ASP A 184 -8.32 -13.38 -22.42
N LYS A 185 -8.40 -12.93 -21.16
CA LYS A 185 -9.66 -12.81 -20.42
C LYS A 185 -10.27 -11.43 -20.63
N LYS A 186 -11.60 -11.37 -20.66
CA LYS A 186 -12.30 -10.09 -20.67
C LYS A 186 -12.03 -9.30 -19.40
N GLY A 187 -11.62 -8.04 -19.54
CA GLY A 187 -11.29 -7.19 -18.41
C GLY A 187 -10.80 -5.80 -18.81
N THR A 188 -10.47 -5.01 -17.80
CA THR A 188 -9.94 -3.65 -17.91
C THR A 188 -8.53 -3.59 -17.32
N VAL A 189 -7.83 -2.47 -17.52
CA VAL A 189 -6.51 -2.26 -16.86
C VAL A 189 -6.62 -2.39 -15.35
N ARG A 190 -7.72 -1.90 -14.78
CA ARG A 190 -8.00 -2.02 -13.34
C ARG A 190 -8.17 -3.46 -12.89
N SER A 191 -8.98 -4.27 -13.60
CA SER A 191 -9.19 -5.67 -13.20
C SER A 191 -7.92 -6.50 -13.36
N LEU A 192 -7.13 -6.25 -14.42
CA LEU A 192 -5.85 -6.90 -14.63
C LEU A 192 -4.85 -6.54 -13.51
N ALA A 193 -4.76 -5.27 -13.16
CA ALA A 193 -3.91 -4.79 -12.08
C ALA A 193 -4.28 -5.41 -10.73
N ALA A 194 -5.58 -5.51 -10.44
CA ALA A 194 -6.09 -6.16 -9.23
C ALA A 194 -5.80 -7.68 -9.20
N GLU A 195 -6.00 -8.38 -10.33
CA GLU A 195 -5.69 -9.82 -10.45
C GLU A 195 -4.21 -10.12 -10.17
N HIS A 196 -3.31 -9.24 -10.60
CA HIS A 196 -1.87 -9.39 -10.44
C HIS A 196 -1.26 -8.64 -9.25
N LEU A 197 -2.06 -7.91 -8.47
CA LEU A 197 -1.60 -7.04 -7.37
C LEU A 197 -0.46 -6.10 -7.80
N VAL A 198 -0.65 -5.42 -8.93
CA VAL A 198 0.29 -4.43 -9.48
C VAL A 198 -0.36 -3.06 -9.66
N SER A 199 0.43 -2.01 -9.91
CA SER A 199 -0.09 -0.66 -10.09
C SER A 199 -0.77 -0.46 -11.46
N ALA A 200 -2.09 -0.27 -11.46
CA ALA A 200 -2.85 0.06 -12.67
C ALA A 200 -2.31 1.34 -13.37
N ARG A 201 -1.86 2.32 -12.58
CA ARG A 201 -1.24 3.55 -13.07
C ARG A 201 0.06 3.29 -13.84
N MET A 202 0.89 2.37 -13.38
CA MET A 202 2.10 1.99 -14.12
C MET A 202 1.75 1.32 -15.45
N ILE A 203 0.73 0.46 -15.48
CA ILE A 203 0.26 -0.15 -16.73
C ILE A 203 -0.19 0.92 -17.72
N LEU A 204 -1.03 1.89 -17.32
CA LEU A 204 -1.43 2.98 -18.22
C LEU A 204 -0.23 3.81 -18.70
N ALA A 205 0.70 4.15 -17.81
CA ALA A 205 1.87 4.94 -18.17
C ALA A 205 2.79 4.24 -19.20
N LEU A 206 2.84 2.90 -19.17
CA LEU A 206 3.62 2.10 -20.12
C LEU A 206 2.90 1.88 -21.45
N ASN A 207 1.57 2.01 -21.48
CA ASN A 207 0.72 1.73 -22.64
C ASN A 207 -0.05 2.99 -23.05
N THR A 208 0.68 3.97 -23.60
CA THR A 208 0.16 5.31 -23.96
C THR A 208 -0.95 5.34 -25.01
N HIS A 209 -1.28 4.19 -25.61
CA HIS A 209 -2.41 4.02 -26.52
C HIS A 209 -3.74 3.76 -25.78
N LEU A 210 -3.72 3.61 -24.46
CA LEU A 210 -4.91 3.45 -23.62
C LEU A 210 -5.29 4.80 -23.01
N ASP A 211 -6.57 5.14 -23.06
CA ASP A 211 -7.08 6.44 -22.59
C ASP A 211 -7.44 6.43 -21.10
N ASP A 212 -7.89 5.29 -20.56
CA ASP A 212 -8.33 5.17 -19.17
C ASP A 212 -8.17 3.74 -18.60
N PHE A 213 -8.53 3.58 -17.33
CA PHE A 213 -8.41 2.33 -16.57
C PHE A 213 -9.50 1.30 -16.86
N ASP A 214 -10.60 1.73 -17.47
CA ASP A 214 -11.87 1.01 -17.54
C ASP A 214 -12.19 0.56 -18.98
N HIS A 215 -11.34 0.94 -19.94
CA HIS A 215 -11.30 0.43 -21.32
C HIS A 215 -11.14 -1.10 -21.37
N ASP A 216 -11.84 -1.73 -22.32
CA ASP A 216 -11.75 -3.17 -22.57
C ASP A 216 -10.42 -3.48 -23.28
N ILE A 217 -9.55 -4.23 -22.59
CA ILE A 217 -8.20 -4.58 -23.04
C ILE A 217 -8.11 -6.02 -23.56
N THR A 218 -9.24 -6.68 -23.83
CA THR A 218 -9.25 -8.06 -24.32
C THR A 218 -8.51 -8.18 -25.65
N GLY A 219 -7.59 -9.13 -25.74
CA GLY A 219 -6.74 -9.38 -26.91
C GLY A 219 -5.52 -8.47 -27.02
N TYR A 220 -5.36 -7.50 -26.12
CA TYR A 220 -4.20 -6.61 -26.12
C TYR A 220 -2.97 -7.37 -25.60
N THR A 221 -1.80 -6.95 -26.06
CA THR A 221 -0.53 -7.28 -25.39
C THR A 221 -0.05 -6.00 -24.73
N LEU A 222 -0.05 -5.99 -23.39
CA LEU A 222 0.27 -4.83 -22.59
C LEU A 222 1.64 -5.00 -21.95
N LYS A 223 2.41 -3.92 -21.90
CA LYS A 223 3.61 -3.87 -21.06
C LYS A 223 3.22 -3.55 -19.62
N MET A 224 3.55 -4.41 -18.67
CA MET A 224 3.19 -4.22 -17.26
C MET A 224 4.32 -4.63 -16.31
N PRO A 225 4.38 -4.08 -15.09
CA PRO A 225 5.30 -4.62 -14.09
C PRO A 225 4.89 -6.04 -13.69
N ASN A 226 5.87 -6.90 -13.37
CA ASN A 226 5.62 -8.27 -12.93
C ASN A 226 5.29 -8.40 -11.43
N ASP A 227 5.52 -7.32 -10.67
CA ASP A 227 5.29 -7.16 -9.24
C ASP A 227 4.94 -5.71 -8.94
N TYR A 228 4.42 -5.42 -7.74
CA TYR A 228 4.02 -4.05 -7.41
C TYR A 228 5.17 -3.04 -7.47
N SER A 229 6.37 -3.44 -7.00
CA SER A 229 7.50 -2.53 -6.84
C SER A 229 8.84 -3.27 -6.66
N PRO A 230 9.97 -2.67 -7.08
CA PRO A 230 11.32 -3.14 -6.75
C PRO A 230 11.71 -2.90 -5.29
N LYS A 231 11.07 -1.94 -4.59
CA LYS A 231 11.43 -1.62 -3.20
C LYS A 231 10.28 -0.98 -2.43
N MET A 232 10.04 -1.50 -1.23
CA MET A 232 9.11 -0.93 -0.26
C MET A 232 9.77 -0.76 1.11
N ILE A 233 9.44 0.31 1.82
CA ILE A 233 9.83 0.53 3.21
C ILE A 233 8.55 0.60 4.04
N LEU A 234 8.42 -0.30 5.00
CA LEU A 234 7.33 -0.35 5.96
C LEU A 234 7.81 0.18 7.30
N TYR A 235 6.99 1.06 7.90
CA TYR A 235 7.15 1.50 9.28
C TYR A 235 6.06 0.81 10.10
N ILE A 236 6.46 -0.02 11.05
CA ILE A 236 5.55 -0.85 11.84
C ILE A 236 5.60 -0.34 13.28
N ASP A 237 4.45 0.11 13.79
CA ASP A 237 4.31 0.55 15.18
C ASP A 237 4.68 -0.60 16.14
N LYS A 238 5.65 -0.37 17.04
CA LYS A 238 6.19 -1.45 17.90
C LYS A 238 5.18 -1.95 18.93
N GLN A 239 4.23 -1.11 19.34
CA GLN A 239 3.25 -1.45 20.38
C GLN A 239 2.02 -2.12 19.78
N ARG A 240 1.51 -1.56 18.69
CA ARG A 240 0.23 -1.95 18.07
C ARG A 240 0.40 -2.96 16.94
N LEU A 241 1.61 -3.07 16.38
CA LEU A 241 1.92 -3.91 15.22
C LEU A 241 1.02 -3.60 14.01
N ILE A 242 0.85 -2.31 13.72
CA ILE A 242 0.12 -1.83 12.55
C ILE A 242 1.00 -0.90 11.70
N PRO A 243 0.67 -0.69 10.41
CA PRO A 243 1.37 0.27 9.58
C PRO A 243 1.28 1.70 10.14
N SER A 244 2.45 2.32 10.35
CA SER A 244 2.61 3.76 10.60
C SER A 244 3.02 4.50 9.31
N GLY A 245 3.59 3.78 8.35
CA GLY A 245 3.82 4.30 7.01
C GLY A 245 4.29 3.24 6.02
N ILE A 246 4.05 3.51 4.74
CA ILE A 246 4.35 2.63 3.60
C ILE A 246 4.94 3.49 2.49
N HIS A 247 6.21 3.28 2.17
CA HIS A 247 6.90 4.03 1.11
C HIS A 247 7.29 3.06 0.00
N VAL A 248 6.81 3.31 -1.20
CA VAL A 248 6.99 2.46 -2.38
C VAL A 248 7.85 3.20 -3.40
N TYR A 249 8.84 2.51 -3.94
CA TYR A 249 9.79 3.04 -4.91
C TYR A 249 9.65 2.30 -6.22
N ASP A 250 9.93 2.96 -7.34
CA ASP A 250 10.12 2.32 -8.63
C ASP A 250 11.52 2.64 -9.20
N ASP A 251 11.73 2.35 -10.48
CA ASP A 251 12.96 2.63 -11.20
C ASP A 251 13.33 4.13 -11.28
N LYS A 252 12.40 5.04 -10.92
CA LYS A 252 12.58 6.49 -10.94
C LYS A 252 12.65 7.10 -9.53
N GLY A 253 12.72 6.27 -8.48
CA GLY A 253 12.79 6.71 -7.09
C GLY A 253 11.44 6.58 -6.38
N LEU A 254 11.11 7.52 -5.47
CA LEU A 254 9.86 7.46 -4.71
C LEU A 254 8.66 7.52 -5.67
N TYR A 255 7.84 6.48 -5.65
CA TYR A 255 6.63 6.37 -6.45
C TYR A 255 5.42 6.83 -5.65
N GLU A 256 5.29 6.32 -4.43
CA GLU A 256 4.24 6.73 -3.50
C GLU A 256 4.67 6.54 -2.04
N GLN A 257 4.09 7.35 -1.17
CA GLN A 257 4.34 7.35 0.27
C GLN A 257 3.01 7.62 0.96
N TYR A 258 2.64 6.77 1.92
CA TYR A 258 1.50 6.94 2.80
C TYR A 258 1.99 6.88 4.24
N ASP A 259 1.78 7.95 4.99
CA ASP A 259 2.03 7.99 6.43
C ASP A 259 0.70 8.11 7.17
N PHE A 260 0.51 7.29 8.20
CA PHE A 260 -0.73 7.21 8.97
C PHE A 260 -0.51 7.84 10.34
N LEU A 261 -1.19 8.96 10.59
CA LEU A 261 -1.09 9.75 11.81
C LEU A 261 -2.40 9.66 12.59
N ASN A 262 -2.32 9.89 13.90
CA ASN A 262 -3.50 9.92 14.79
C ASN A 262 -4.41 8.70 14.61
N VAL A 263 -3.80 7.52 14.46
CA VAL A 263 -4.53 6.29 14.17
C VAL A 263 -5.28 5.82 15.42
N GLU A 264 -6.59 5.77 15.33
CA GLU A 264 -7.50 5.14 16.29
C GLU A 264 -7.96 3.81 15.72
N VAL A 265 -7.70 2.73 16.47
CA VAL A 265 -8.09 1.37 16.12
C VAL A 265 -9.39 1.03 16.83
N ASP A 266 -10.33 0.47 16.07
CA ASP A 266 -11.68 0.11 16.51
C ASP A 266 -12.47 1.23 17.23
N PRO A 267 -12.45 2.49 16.75
CA PRO A 267 -13.31 3.53 17.31
C PRO A 267 -14.78 3.17 17.08
N ALA A 268 -15.64 3.56 18.03
CA ALA A 268 -17.07 3.45 17.87
C ALA A 268 -17.58 4.56 16.93
N PHE A 269 -18.31 4.18 15.89
CA PHE A 269 -18.99 5.11 14.99
C PHE A 269 -20.49 5.16 15.29
N GLN A 270 -21.11 6.32 15.04
CA GLN A 270 -22.54 6.45 15.17
C GLN A 270 -23.26 5.63 14.10
N PRO A 271 -24.47 5.10 14.38
CA PRO A 271 -25.20 4.26 13.41
C PRO A 271 -25.43 4.93 12.04
N ASN A 272 -25.59 6.26 12.02
CA ASN A 272 -25.80 7.06 10.82
C ASN A 272 -24.52 7.72 10.29
N GLU A 273 -23.35 7.46 10.88
CA GLU A 273 -22.11 8.19 10.56
C GLU A 273 -21.69 8.04 9.11
N PHE A 274 -21.90 6.88 8.49
CA PHE A 274 -21.62 6.67 7.07
C PHE A 274 -22.83 6.99 6.18
N THR A 275 -23.58 8.05 6.48
CA THR A 275 -24.72 8.50 5.68
C THR A 275 -24.60 9.98 5.34
N ALA A 276 -25.25 10.40 4.26
CA ALA A 276 -25.22 11.81 3.83
C ALA A 276 -25.87 12.75 4.85
N SER A 277 -26.72 12.26 5.73
CA SER A 277 -27.39 13.09 6.75
C SER A 277 -26.62 13.15 8.07
N PHE A 278 -25.38 12.67 8.14
CA PHE A 278 -24.55 12.82 9.32
C PHE A 278 -24.08 14.26 9.45
N SER A 279 -24.40 14.91 10.58
CA SER A 279 -24.27 16.36 10.75
C SER A 279 -22.83 16.89 10.78
N GLU A 280 -21.83 16.01 10.90
CA GLU A 280 -20.41 16.42 10.85
C GLU A 280 -19.83 16.43 9.42
N TYR A 281 -20.61 15.99 8.42
CA TYR A 281 -20.21 15.99 7.01
C TYR A 281 -21.00 17.06 6.25
N ASP A 282 -20.40 17.64 5.20
CA ASP A 282 -21.00 18.75 4.46
C ASP A 282 -21.74 18.27 3.18
N PHE A 283 -22.36 17.09 3.23
CA PHE A 283 -23.19 16.55 2.13
C PHE A 283 -24.62 17.12 2.13
#